data_AF-A0A951DLS0-F1
#
_entry.id   AF-A0A951DLS0-F1
#
_cell.length_a   1.000
_cell.length_b   1.000
_cell.length_c   1.000
_cell.angle_alpha   90.00
_cell.angle_beta   90.00
_cell.angle_gamma   90.00
#
_symmetry.space_group_name_H-M   'P 1'
#
loop_
_entity.id
_entity.type
_entity.pdbx_description
1 polymer ?
#
loop_
_entity_poly.entity_id
_entity_poly.type
_entity_poly.pdbx_seq_one_letter_code
_entity_poly.pdbx_strand_id
1 'polypeptide(L)'
;MRKSPVELARKASETIDFSDEKEVQKFVGFGFGTLGENYIGIRRWPEDQMMFYGSNSLTITPKGLLTPREHQYGLHVIYSGTPHHTRHLFGYWHINDVDEAYIRVPPTEPGGEATLVIVMRYPRPGERDMFAYYCENCLTLVQCYVYDSGNLDQGFIGVLQFEDHVVKTFNSDPALRTCKECGTVHPLAYRFWEPHNTPDEEEARSLW
;
A
#
# COMPACT_ATOMS: atom_id res chain seq x y z
N MET A 1 15.33 10.50 -16.91
CA MET A 1 14.91 11.50 -15.91
C MET A 1 13.74 10.92 -15.13
N ARG A 2 13.73 10.97 -13.79
CA ARG A 2 12.56 10.54 -12.99
C ARG A 2 11.42 11.51 -13.25
N LYS A 3 10.23 11.01 -13.63
CA LYS A 3 9.03 11.85 -13.74
C LYS A 3 8.54 12.16 -12.34
N SER A 4 8.17 13.41 -12.08
CA SER A 4 7.62 13.80 -10.78
C SER A 4 6.24 13.17 -10.57
N PRO A 5 5.84 12.87 -9.31
CA PRO A 5 4.49 12.40 -9.00
C PRO A 5 3.36 13.28 -9.59
N VAL A 6 3.61 14.59 -9.73
CA VAL A 6 2.69 15.55 -10.37
C VAL A 6 2.53 15.27 -11.87
N GLU A 7 3.61 14.96 -12.57
CA GLU A 7 3.54 14.59 -13.99
C GLU A 7 2.82 13.24 -14.19
N LEU A 8 2.96 12.32 -13.23
CA LEU A 8 2.25 11.05 -13.23
C LEU A 8 0.74 11.26 -13.05
N ALA A 9 0.34 12.04 -12.04
CA ALA A 9 -1.05 12.37 -11.78
C ALA A 9 -1.69 13.11 -12.96
N ARG A 10 -0.99 14.10 -13.56
CA ARG A 10 -1.46 14.81 -14.75
C ARG A 10 -1.69 13.85 -15.92
N LYS A 11 -0.73 12.96 -16.20
CA LYS A 11 -0.88 11.98 -17.29
C LYS A 11 -2.06 11.03 -17.06
N ALA A 12 -2.30 10.62 -15.81
CA ALA A 12 -3.48 9.85 -15.44
C ALA A 12 -4.77 10.61 -15.76
N SER A 13 -4.88 11.87 -15.35
CA SER A 13 -6.05 12.72 -15.66
C SER A 13 -6.25 13.00 -17.16
N GLU A 14 -5.18 12.99 -17.95
CA GLU A 14 -5.26 13.22 -19.40
C GLU A 14 -5.64 11.96 -20.20
N THR A 15 -5.44 10.77 -19.62
CA THR A 15 -5.62 9.52 -20.37
C THR A 15 -6.79 8.68 -19.89
N ILE A 16 -7.15 8.77 -18.60
CA ILE A 16 -8.32 8.09 -18.05
C ILE A 16 -9.45 9.10 -18.04
N ASP A 17 -10.51 8.81 -18.79
CA ASP A 17 -11.77 9.53 -18.62
C ASP A 17 -12.44 9.05 -17.34
N PHE A 18 -12.19 9.76 -16.24
CA PHE A 18 -12.78 9.46 -14.94
C PHE A 18 -14.31 9.67 -14.91
N SER A 19 -14.91 10.23 -15.97
CA SER A 19 -16.36 10.32 -16.12
C SER A 19 -16.97 9.12 -16.86
N ASP A 20 -16.17 8.31 -17.56
CA ASP A 20 -16.61 7.05 -18.16
C ASP A 20 -16.37 5.88 -17.18
N GLU A 21 -17.46 5.43 -16.57
CA GLU A 21 -17.44 4.32 -15.63
C GLU A 21 -16.85 3.04 -16.23
N LYS A 22 -17.03 2.78 -17.54
CA LYS A 22 -16.44 1.59 -18.19
C LYS A 22 -14.93 1.67 -18.30
N GLU A 23 -14.38 2.87 -18.49
CA GLU A 23 -12.92 3.10 -18.49
C GLU A 23 -12.37 2.96 -17.08
N VAL A 24 -13.02 3.58 -16.09
CA VAL A 24 -12.60 3.50 -14.67
C VAL A 24 -12.58 2.07 -14.17
N GLN A 25 -13.60 1.27 -14.49
CA GLN A 25 -13.70 -0.13 -14.05
C GLN A 25 -12.50 -1.01 -14.46
N LYS A 26 -11.73 -0.63 -15.50
CA LYS A 26 -10.49 -1.34 -15.88
C LYS A 26 -9.37 -1.22 -14.84
N PHE A 27 -9.45 -0.20 -14.00
CA PHE A 27 -8.48 0.10 -12.95
C PHE A 27 -9.04 -0.16 -11.54
N VAL A 28 -10.35 -0.45 -11.43
CA VAL A 28 -11.01 -0.73 -10.14
C VAL A 28 -10.71 -2.16 -9.69
N GLY A 29 -10.39 -2.31 -8.40
CA GLY A 29 -10.15 -3.62 -7.80
C GLY A 29 -8.79 -4.21 -8.15
N PHE A 30 -8.72 -5.53 -8.36
CA PHE A 30 -7.44 -6.26 -8.50
C PHE A 30 -6.61 -5.84 -9.73
N GLY A 31 -7.25 -5.28 -10.76
CA GLY A 31 -6.58 -4.81 -11.96
C GLY A 31 -5.84 -3.51 -11.69
N PHE A 32 -4.56 -3.59 -11.32
CA PHE A 32 -3.68 -2.45 -11.57
C PHE A 32 -3.57 -2.32 -13.09
N GLY A 33 -4.33 -1.37 -13.63
CA GLY A 33 -4.22 -1.03 -15.03
C GLY A 33 -2.90 -0.31 -15.29
N THR A 34 -2.44 -0.41 -16.53
CA THR A 34 -1.17 0.18 -16.94
C THR A 34 -1.45 1.47 -17.67
N LEU A 35 -0.72 2.53 -17.34
CA LEU A 35 -0.78 3.78 -18.07
C LEU A 35 0.61 4.28 -18.46
N GLY A 36 1.05 3.84 -19.63
CA GLY A 36 2.42 4.02 -20.08
C GLY A 36 3.38 3.26 -19.17
N GLU A 37 4.18 4.00 -18.38
CA GLU A 37 5.15 3.42 -17.46
C GLU A 37 4.62 3.35 -16.01
N ASN A 38 3.30 3.47 -15.80
CA ASN A 38 2.73 3.52 -14.45
C ASN A 38 1.71 2.40 -14.21
N TYR A 39 1.66 1.95 -12.96
CA TYR A 39 0.52 1.25 -12.38
C TYR A 39 -0.48 2.26 -11.83
N ILE A 40 -1.75 2.01 -12.12
CA ILE A 40 -2.87 2.75 -11.54
C ILE A 40 -3.83 1.74 -10.93
N GLY A 41 -4.06 1.88 -9.63
CA GLY A 41 -5.10 1.16 -8.91
C GLY A 41 -6.16 2.14 -8.45
N ILE A 42 -7.43 1.85 -8.74
CA ILE A 42 -8.58 2.61 -8.24
C ILE A 42 -9.32 1.76 -7.21
N ARG A 43 -9.68 2.39 -6.11
CA ARG A 43 -10.52 1.78 -5.08
C ARG A 43 -11.64 2.72 -4.71
N ARG A 44 -12.81 2.14 -4.47
CA ARG A 44 -14.01 2.87 -4.07
C ARG A 44 -14.57 2.24 -2.83
N TRP A 45 -14.94 3.08 -1.88
CA TRP A 45 -15.60 2.68 -0.64
C TRP A 45 -16.64 3.73 -0.26
N PRO A 46 -17.68 3.35 0.49
CA PRO A 46 -18.50 4.31 1.21
C PRO A 46 -17.64 5.32 1.99
N GLU A 47 -18.02 6.60 2.00
CA GLU A 47 -17.21 7.66 2.61
C GLU A 47 -16.84 7.40 4.08
N ASP A 48 -17.76 6.79 4.83
CA ASP A 48 -17.59 6.39 6.23
C ASP A 48 -16.62 5.22 6.40
N GLN A 49 -16.37 4.43 5.34
CA GLN A 49 -15.35 3.39 5.29
C GLN A 49 -14.03 3.94 4.76
N MET A 50 -14.01 5.00 3.95
CA MET A 50 -12.76 5.53 3.37
C MET A 50 -11.82 6.20 4.40
N MET A 51 -12.19 6.19 5.69
CA MET A 51 -11.30 6.51 6.81
C MET A 51 -10.00 5.67 6.79
N PHE A 52 -9.95 4.55 6.07
CA PHE A 52 -8.75 3.74 5.87
C PHE A 52 -7.56 4.48 5.22
N TYR A 53 -7.75 5.64 4.57
CA TYR A 53 -6.65 6.38 3.93
C TYR A 53 -6.59 7.85 4.33
N GLY A 54 -5.39 8.35 4.65
CA GLY A 54 -5.15 9.65 5.26
C GLY A 54 -4.55 9.50 6.66
N SER A 55 -5.32 9.83 7.71
CA SER A 55 -4.91 9.72 9.12
C SER A 55 -4.48 8.31 9.56
N ASN A 56 -4.82 7.29 8.77
CA ASN A 56 -4.47 5.89 8.97
C ASN A 56 -3.22 5.45 8.21
N SER A 57 -2.64 6.33 7.40
CA SER A 57 -1.31 6.12 6.84
C SER A 57 -0.25 6.53 7.86
N LEU A 58 0.75 5.69 8.01
CA LEU A 58 1.88 5.88 8.89
C LEU A 58 3.17 5.79 8.07
N THR A 59 4.18 6.51 8.51
CA THR A 59 5.49 6.52 7.87
C THR A 59 6.58 6.50 8.93
N ILE A 60 7.61 5.68 8.74
CA ILE A 60 8.81 5.73 9.57
C ILE A 60 9.85 6.61 8.90
N THR A 61 10.36 7.59 9.64
CA THR A 61 11.41 8.50 9.19
C THR A 61 12.56 8.53 10.20
N PRO A 62 13.69 9.21 9.90
CA PRO A 62 14.72 9.47 10.92
C PRO A 62 14.21 10.22 12.16
N LYS A 63 13.04 10.88 12.09
CA LYS A 63 12.39 11.55 13.22
C LYS A 63 11.43 10.63 14.00
N GLY A 64 11.35 9.35 13.63
CA GLY A 64 10.42 8.37 14.19
C GLY A 64 9.17 8.18 13.35
N LEU A 65 8.13 7.65 13.99
CA LEU A 65 6.81 7.39 13.41
C LEU A 65 6.05 8.70 13.19
N LEU A 66 5.60 8.93 11.97
CA LEU A 66 4.82 10.10 11.58
C LEU A 66 3.51 9.66 10.90
N THR A 67 2.44 10.38 11.22
CA THR A 67 1.23 10.39 10.38
C THR A 67 1.43 11.48 9.33
N PRO A 68 1.38 11.17 8.02
CA PRO A 68 1.48 12.18 6.99
C PRO A 68 0.37 13.22 7.13
N ARG A 69 0.71 14.49 6.91
CA ARG A 69 -0.27 15.56 6.90
C ARG A 69 -1.16 15.40 5.68
N GLU A 70 -2.48 15.38 5.89
CA GLU A 70 -3.45 15.39 4.78
C GLU A 70 -3.27 16.69 3.97
N HIS A 71 -2.99 16.55 2.68
CA HIS A 71 -2.86 17.70 1.79
C HIS A 71 -4.25 18.17 1.40
N GLN A 72 -4.44 19.49 1.25
CA GLN A 72 -5.70 20.13 0.87
C GLN A 72 -6.32 19.66 -0.47
N TYR A 73 -5.56 18.86 -1.24
CA TYR A 73 -5.98 18.32 -2.53
C TYR A 73 -6.12 16.79 -2.51
N GLY A 74 -6.10 16.16 -1.33
CA GLY A 74 -6.17 14.71 -1.19
C GLY A 74 -4.93 13.96 -1.72
N LEU A 75 -3.85 14.67 -2.08
CA LEU A 75 -2.61 14.09 -2.58
C LEU A 75 -1.67 13.75 -1.42
N HIS A 76 -1.26 12.49 -1.35
CA HIS A 76 -0.20 12.01 -0.47
C HIS A 76 0.89 11.34 -1.30
N VAL A 77 2.15 11.77 -1.10
CA VAL A 77 3.31 11.22 -1.82
C VAL A 77 4.19 10.47 -0.84
N ILE A 78 4.51 9.24 -1.21
CA ILE A 78 5.42 8.35 -0.50
C ILE A 78 6.66 8.24 -1.38
N TYR A 79 7.79 8.70 -0.86
CA TYR A 79 9.04 8.67 -1.61
C TYR A 79 9.68 7.29 -1.54
N SER A 80 10.37 6.92 -2.61
CA SER A 80 11.17 5.69 -2.70
C SER A 80 12.02 5.46 -1.43
N GLY A 81 12.00 4.23 -0.93
CA GLY A 81 12.72 3.77 0.25
C GLY A 81 12.07 4.15 1.58
N THR A 82 10.91 4.80 1.56
CA THR A 82 10.20 5.23 2.77
C THR A 82 9.28 4.11 3.28
N PRO A 83 9.51 3.56 4.50
CA PRO A 83 8.59 2.61 5.09
C PRO A 83 7.26 3.28 5.41
N HIS A 84 6.20 2.75 4.82
CA HIS A 84 4.85 3.21 5.06
C HIS A 84 3.92 2.05 5.36
N HIS A 85 2.88 2.34 6.13
CA HIS A 85 1.86 1.37 6.50
C HIS A 85 0.52 2.07 6.45
N THR A 86 -0.47 1.44 5.81
CA THR A 86 -1.84 1.90 5.85
C THR A 86 -2.61 0.94 6.74
N ARG A 87 -3.07 1.47 7.88
CA ARG A 87 -3.85 0.69 8.84
C ARG A 87 -5.04 0.03 8.20
N HIS A 88 -5.36 -1.17 8.67
CA HIS A 88 -6.41 -2.03 8.16
C HIS A 88 -6.29 -2.40 6.68
N LEU A 89 -5.26 -1.99 5.96
CA LEU A 89 -5.11 -2.31 4.55
C LEU A 89 -4.26 -3.57 4.36
N PHE A 90 -3.08 -3.60 4.96
CA PHE A 90 -2.17 -4.73 4.96
C PHE A 90 -1.39 -4.79 6.27
N GLY A 91 -1.09 -5.98 6.77
CA GLY A 91 -0.49 -6.18 8.10
C GLY A 91 1.03 -6.10 8.16
N TYR A 92 1.64 -5.35 7.24
CA TYR A 92 3.09 -5.16 7.12
C TYR A 92 3.40 -3.69 6.79
N TRP A 93 4.67 -3.33 6.77
CA TRP A 93 5.17 -2.06 6.27
C TRP A 93 5.69 -2.26 4.85
N HIS A 94 5.16 -1.49 3.92
CA HIS A 94 5.59 -1.52 2.53
C HIS A 94 6.76 -0.54 2.34
N ILE A 95 7.79 -0.97 1.62
CA ILE A 95 8.93 -0.15 1.21
C ILE A 95 9.21 -0.46 -0.25
N ASN A 96 9.22 0.54 -1.13
CA ASN A 96 9.46 0.33 -2.54
C ASN A 96 10.55 1.26 -3.09
N ASP A 97 11.25 0.82 -4.12
CA ASP A 97 12.30 1.60 -4.79
C ASP A 97 11.72 2.63 -5.79
N VAL A 98 10.40 2.84 -5.81
CA VAL A 98 9.68 3.79 -6.67
C VAL A 98 8.89 4.79 -5.84
N ASP A 99 8.65 5.99 -6.37
CA ASP A 99 7.72 6.91 -5.70
C ASP A 99 6.28 6.44 -5.93
N GLU A 100 5.44 6.60 -4.91
CA GLU A 100 4.02 6.24 -4.90
C GLU A 100 3.18 7.46 -4.52
N ALA A 101 2.05 7.64 -5.20
CA ALA A 101 1.13 8.73 -4.94
C ALA A 101 -0.28 8.20 -4.72
N TYR A 102 -0.88 8.64 -3.62
CA TYR A 102 -2.27 8.42 -3.28
C TYR A 102 -3.06 9.70 -3.54
N ILE A 103 -4.14 9.59 -4.30
CA ILE A 103 -5.04 10.71 -4.59
C ILE A 103 -6.43 10.32 -4.08
N ARG A 104 -6.87 11.01 -3.03
CA ARG A 104 -8.20 10.89 -2.46
C ARG A 104 -9.15 11.82 -3.19
N VAL A 105 -10.22 11.25 -3.75
CA VAL A 105 -11.33 11.98 -4.37
C VAL A 105 -12.56 11.77 -3.49
N PRO A 106 -13.11 12.83 -2.86
CA PRO A 106 -14.31 12.72 -2.03
C PRO A 106 -15.53 12.34 -2.88
N PRO A 107 -16.62 11.84 -2.25
CA PRO A 107 -17.84 11.55 -2.99
C PRO A 107 -18.45 12.85 -3.52
N THR A 108 -19.15 12.76 -4.65
CA THR A 108 -19.86 13.92 -5.24
C THR A 108 -21.22 14.18 -4.58
N GLU A 109 -21.76 13.21 -3.86
CA GLU A 109 -23.06 13.27 -3.19
C GLU A 109 -22.94 12.73 -1.75
N PRO A 110 -23.75 13.24 -0.79
CA PRO A 110 -23.76 12.73 0.58
C PRO A 110 -24.08 11.23 0.64
N GLY A 111 -23.24 10.46 1.33
CA GLY A 111 -23.38 9.01 1.41
C GLY A 111 -22.93 8.25 0.15
N GLY A 112 -22.31 8.95 -0.80
CA GLY A 112 -21.71 8.34 -1.98
C GLY A 112 -20.39 7.63 -1.69
N GLU A 113 -19.84 6.99 -2.71
CA GLU A 113 -18.53 6.37 -2.63
C GLU A 113 -17.43 7.39 -2.85
N ALA A 114 -16.45 7.32 -1.97
CA ALA A 114 -15.23 8.07 -2.10
C ALA A 114 -14.19 7.19 -2.82
N THR A 115 -13.30 7.82 -3.60
CA THR A 115 -12.35 7.11 -4.47
C THR A 115 -10.91 7.36 -4.02
N LEU A 116 -10.11 6.30 -3.96
CA LEU A 116 -8.67 6.37 -3.86
C LEU A 116 -8.05 5.96 -5.19
N VAL A 117 -7.16 6.80 -5.71
CA VAL A 117 -6.30 6.48 -6.85
C VAL A 117 -4.88 6.31 -6.36
N ILE A 118 -4.32 5.12 -6.57
CA ILE A 118 -2.93 4.79 -6.29
C ILE A 118 -2.18 4.84 -7.61
N VAL A 119 -1.11 5.62 -7.66
CA VAL A 119 -0.26 5.78 -8.84
C VAL A 119 1.18 5.47 -8.47
N MET A 120 1.77 4.53 -9.19
CA MET A 120 3.16 4.14 -9.03
C MET A 120 3.80 3.98 -10.41
N ARG A 121 5.10 4.16 -10.53
CA ARG A 121 5.81 3.75 -11.75
C ARG A 121 6.01 2.23 -11.75
N TYR A 122 5.99 1.61 -12.93
CA TYR A 122 6.54 0.28 -13.15
C TYR A 122 7.99 0.20 -12.63
N PRO A 123 8.32 -0.80 -11.78
CA PRO A 123 9.69 -1.03 -11.34
C PRO A 123 10.58 -1.42 -12.53
N ARG A 124 11.84 -1.01 -12.48
CA ARG A 124 12.90 -1.30 -13.45
C ARG A 124 13.81 -2.39 -12.91
N PRO A 125 14.58 -3.09 -13.77
CA PRO A 125 15.54 -4.09 -13.32
C PRO A 125 16.40 -3.60 -12.15
N GLY A 126 16.39 -4.35 -11.04
CA GLY A 126 17.12 -4.03 -9.81
C GLY A 126 16.35 -3.17 -8.78
N GLU A 127 15.15 -2.69 -9.11
CA GLU A 127 14.23 -2.04 -8.16
C GLU A 127 13.40 -3.11 -7.43
N ARG A 128 13.12 -2.86 -6.15
CA ARG A 128 12.54 -3.87 -5.25
C ARG A 128 11.35 -3.32 -4.48
N ASP A 129 10.49 -4.25 -4.06
CA ASP A 129 9.48 -4.05 -3.02
C ASP A 129 9.89 -4.85 -1.79
N MET A 130 9.64 -4.31 -0.61
CA MET A 130 9.94 -4.94 0.68
C MET A 130 8.72 -4.95 1.57
N PHE A 131 8.55 -6.07 2.24
CA PHE A 131 7.50 -6.36 3.20
C PHE A 131 8.17 -6.46 4.56
N ALA A 132 8.16 -5.34 5.28
CA ALA A 132 8.85 -5.18 6.55
C ALA A 132 7.88 -5.28 7.72
N TYR A 133 8.35 -5.75 8.87
CA TYR A 133 7.60 -5.82 10.10
C TYR A 133 8.38 -5.09 11.17
N TYR A 134 7.84 -4.00 11.68
CA TYR A 134 8.44 -3.22 12.76
C TYR A 134 7.70 -3.50 14.05
N CYS A 135 8.44 -3.54 15.16
CA CYS A 135 7.85 -3.72 16.49
C CYS A 135 6.97 -2.52 16.85
N GLU A 136 5.73 -2.77 17.24
CA GLU A 136 4.77 -1.72 17.62
C GLU A 136 5.20 -0.92 18.86
N ASN A 137 5.98 -1.54 19.77
CA ASN A 137 6.45 -0.89 20.99
C ASN A 137 7.70 -0.01 20.80
N CYS A 138 8.72 -0.47 20.07
CA CYS A 138 10.02 0.20 19.97
C CYS A 138 10.48 0.52 18.55
N LEU A 139 9.66 0.26 17.52
CA LEU A 139 9.95 0.47 16.10
C LEU A 139 11.21 -0.24 15.59
N THR A 140 11.72 -1.25 16.30
CA THR A 140 12.80 -2.10 15.81
C THR A 140 12.29 -2.95 14.66
N LEU A 141 13.08 -3.07 13.59
CA LEU A 141 12.79 -3.99 12.49
C LEU A 141 12.86 -5.44 12.99
N VAL A 142 11.74 -6.14 12.93
CA VAL A 142 11.58 -7.54 13.36
C VAL A 142 11.93 -8.48 12.22
N GLN A 143 11.33 -8.27 11.04
CA GLN A 143 11.59 -9.03 9.82
C GLN A 143 11.47 -8.15 8.59
N CYS A 144 12.16 -8.51 7.52
CA CYS A 144 12.04 -7.85 6.22
C CYS A 144 12.23 -8.86 5.11
N TYR A 145 11.26 -8.94 4.21
CA TYR A 145 11.31 -9.77 3.02
C TYR A 145 11.41 -8.89 1.80
N VAL A 146 12.25 -9.26 0.84
CA VAL A 146 12.59 -8.44 -0.32
C VAL A 146 12.21 -9.18 -1.60
N TYR A 147 11.47 -8.50 -2.46
CA TYR A 147 11.07 -8.98 -3.78
C TYR A 147 11.71 -8.10 -4.85
N ASP A 148 12.36 -8.72 -5.84
CA ASP A 148 12.89 -8.02 -7.02
C ASP A 148 11.77 -7.76 -8.02
N SER A 149 10.97 -6.73 -7.74
CA SER A 149 9.83 -6.35 -8.58
C SER A 149 10.24 -5.80 -9.95
N GLY A 150 11.50 -5.37 -10.08
CA GLY A 150 12.13 -5.02 -11.34
C GLY A 150 12.30 -6.19 -12.30
N ASN A 151 12.23 -7.43 -11.80
CA ASN A 151 12.26 -8.63 -12.61
C ASN A 151 10.85 -9.02 -13.08
N LEU A 152 10.54 -8.65 -14.32
CA LEU A 152 9.19 -8.61 -14.87
C LEU A 152 8.56 -9.96 -15.24
N ASP A 153 9.26 -11.08 -15.06
CA ASP A 153 8.79 -12.41 -15.48
C ASP A 153 7.42 -12.79 -14.88
N GLN A 154 7.04 -12.17 -13.75
CA GLN A 154 5.75 -12.41 -13.07
C GLN A 154 4.89 -11.15 -12.89
N GLY A 155 5.39 -9.98 -13.30
CA GLY A 155 4.70 -8.69 -13.16
C GLY A 155 4.14 -8.44 -11.75
N PHE A 156 3.03 -7.69 -11.67
CA PHE A 156 2.38 -7.35 -10.39
C PHE A 156 1.78 -8.58 -9.68
N ILE A 157 1.39 -9.62 -10.44
CA ILE A 157 0.90 -10.88 -9.86
C ILE A 157 1.98 -11.53 -8.98
N GLY A 158 3.24 -11.45 -9.40
CA GLY A 158 4.37 -11.95 -8.61
C GLY A 158 4.51 -11.25 -7.26
N VAL A 159 4.26 -9.93 -7.20
CA VAL A 159 4.26 -9.17 -5.94
C VAL A 159 3.21 -9.70 -4.97
N LEU A 160 1.99 -9.97 -5.46
CA LEU A 160 0.89 -10.47 -4.63
C LEU A 160 1.09 -11.93 -4.18
N GLN A 161 1.69 -12.76 -5.03
CA GLN A 161 2.10 -14.13 -4.64
C GLN A 161 3.19 -14.10 -3.58
N PHE A 162 4.15 -13.18 -3.72
CA PHE A 162 5.20 -12.99 -2.73
C PHE A 162 4.64 -12.47 -1.41
N GLU A 163 3.72 -11.51 -1.44
CA GLU A 163 2.99 -11.03 -0.27
C GLU A 163 2.32 -12.18 0.49
N ASP A 164 1.54 -13.02 -0.20
CA ASP A 164 0.88 -14.17 0.41
C ASP A 164 1.87 -15.12 1.09
N HIS A 165 3.00 -15.38 0.42
CA HIS A 165 4.07 -16.20 0.99
C HIS A 165 4.66 -15.56 2.26
N VAL A 166 4.95 -14.27 2.22
CA VAL A 166 5.54 -13.53 3.34
C VAL A 166 4.61 -13.51 4.55
N VAL A 167 3.32 -13.21 4.36
CA VAL A 167 2.31 -13.22 5.43
C VAL A 167 2.24 -14.60 6.08
N LYS A 168 2.15 -15.66 5.28
CA LYS A 168 2.14 -17.05 5.78
C LYS A 168 3.40 -17.39 6.57
N THR A 169 4.57 -17.06 6.03
CA THR A 169 5.86 -17.34 6.69
C THR A 169 5.95 -16.59 8.02
N PHE A 170 5.66 -15.28 8.05
CA PHE A 170 5.70 -14.48 9.27
C PHE A 170 4.73 -14.99 10.34
N ASN A 171 3.53 -15.42 9.95
CA ASN A 171 2.52 -15.95 10.86
C ASN A 171 2.81 -17.38 11.35
N SER A 172 3.61 -18.16 10.62
CA SER A 172 3.85 -19.59 10.91
C SER A 172 4.61 -19.86 12.21
N ASP A 173 5.39 -18.90 12.71
CA ASP A 173 6.19 -19.06 13.91
C ASP A 173 6.18 -17.77 14.75
N PRO A 174 5.66 -17.79 15.99
CA PRO A 174 5.74 -16.66 16.90
C PRO A 174 7.16 -16.09 17.08
N ALA A 175 8.20 -16.91 16.98
CA ALA A 175 9.58 -16.44 17.10
C ALA A 175 9.99 -15.48 15.97
N LEU A 176 9.36 -15.58 14.79
CA LEU A 176 9.55 -14.63 13.68
C LEU A 176 8.84 -13.28 13.95
N ARG A 177 7.81 -13.28 14.80
CA ARG A 177 7.03 -12.10 15.19
C ARG A 177 7.54 -11.43 16.45
N THR A 178 8.36 -12.11 17.24
CA THR A 178 8.91 -11.56 18.48
C THR A 178 10.10 -10.65 18.22
N CYS A 179 9.93 -9.37 18.57
CA CYS A 179 10.99 -8.36 18.59
C CYS A 179 12.16 -8.82 19.47
N LYS A 180 13.37 -8.80 18.92
CA LYS A 180 14.58 -9.26 19.64
C LYS A 180 15.09 -8.25 20.66
N GLU A 181 14.68 -6.98 20.54
CA GLU A 181 15.12 -5.90 21.43
C GLU A 181 14.25 -5.79 22.69
N CYS A 182 12.92 -5.86 22.56
CA CYS A 182 12.00 -5.66 23.70
C CYS A 182 11.07 -6.85 24.01
N GLY A 183 11.15 -7.95 23.25
CA GLY A 183 10.36 -9.16 23.48
C GLY A 183 8.87 -9.05 23.11
N THR A 184 8.41 -7.89 22.65
CA THR A 184 7.02 -7.72 22.16
C THR A 184 6.78 -8.63 20.96
N VAL A 185 5.67 -9.36 20.99
CA VAL A 185 5.22 -10.21 19.88
C VAL A 185 4.32 -9.38 18.98
N HIS A 186 4.70 -9.21 17.72
CA HIS A 186 3.86 -8.56 16.71
C HIS A 186 2.56 -9.35 16.53
N PRO A 187 1.40 -8.70 16.35
CA PRO A 187 0.16 -9.36 15.92
C PRO A 187 0.34 -10.18 14.64
N LEU A 188 -0.65 -11.01 14.30
CA LEU A 188 -0.62 -11.68 13.00
C LEU A 188 -0.62 -10.64 11.87
N ALA A 189 0.18 -10.89 10.85
CA ALA A 189 0.12 -10.16 9.60
C ALA A 189 -1.12 -10.57 8.81
N TYR A 190 -1.53 -9.73 7.88
CA TYR A 190 -2.67 -9.98 7.01
C TYR A 190 -2.42 -9.37 5.63
N ARG A 191 -3.11 -9.88 4.61
CA ARG A 191 -2.90 -9.50 3.22
C ARG A 191 -3.63 -8.20 2.88
N PHE A 192 -3.18 -7.54 1.83
CA PHE A 192 -3.90 -6.49 1.13
C PHE A 192 -5.27 -6.96 0.65
N TRP A 193 -5.38 -8.21 0.18
CA TRP A 193 -6.64 -8.75 -0.32
C TRP A 193 -7.46 -9.47 0.77
N GLU A 194 -8.45 -8.76 1.32
CA GLU A 194 -9.35 -9.18 2.43
C GLU A 194 -9.96 -10.58 2.27
N PRO A 195 -10.66 -10.95 1.16
CA PRO A 195 -11.21 -12.28 0.96
C PRO A 195 -10.26 -13.47 1.14
N HIS A 196 -8.94 -13.26 1.13
CA HIS A 196 -7.95 -14.32 1.32
C HIS A 196 -7.41 -14.42 2.75
N ASN A 197 -7.88 -13.56 3.66
CA ASN A 197 -7.51 -13.63 5.06
C ASN A 197 -8.25 -14.76 5.79
N THR A 198 -7.56 -15.37 6.74
CA THR A 198 -8.20 -16.22 7.75
C THR A 198 -8.95 -15.37 8.79
N PRO A 199 -9.85 -15.96 9.58
CA PRO A 199 -10.52 -15.24 10.67
C PRO A 199 -9.54 -14.55 11.65
N ASP A 200 -8.44 -15.21 12.00
CA ASP A 200 -7.43 -14.66 12.92
C ASP A 200 -6.64 -13.50 12.29
N GLU A 201 -6.36 -13.57 10.98
CA GLU A 201 -5.75 -12.48 10.23
C GLU A 201 -6.69 -11.26 10.17
N GLU A 202 -8.00 -11.50 10.14
CA GLU A 202 -8.99 -10.42 10.12
C GLU A 202 -9.28 -9.81 11.48
N GLU A 203 -9.21 -10.61 12.55
CA GLU A 203 -9.12 -10.09 13.91
C GLU A 203 -7.88 -9.20 14.05
N ALA A 204 -6.73 -9.63 13.54
CA ALA A 204 -5.51 -8.83 13.57
C ALA A 204 -5.61 -7.55 12.73
N ARG A 205 -6.33 -7.57 11.59
CA ARG A 205 -6.63 -6.36 10.80
C ARG A 205 -7.36 -5.31 11.63
N SER A 206 -8.25 -5.72 12.53
CA SER A 206 -9.01 -4.80 13.37
C SER A 206 -8.18 -4.10 14.47
N LEU A 207 -7.00 -4.65 14.80
CA LEU A 207 -6.13 -4.11 15.86
C LEU A 207 -5.30 -2.90 15.40
N TRP A 208 -5.12 -2.74 14.08
CA TRP A 208 -4.18 -1.79 13.49
C TRP A 208 -4.76 -0.42 13.24
#